data_AF-A0AAN8K7P0-F1
#
_entry.id   AF-A0AAN8K7P0-F1
#
_cell.length_a   1.000
_cell.length_b   1.000
_cell.length_c   1.000
_cell.angle_alpha   90.00
_cell.angle_beta   90.00
_cell.angle_gamma   90.00
#
_symmetry.space_group_name_H-M   'P 1'
#
loop_
_entity.id
_entity.type
_entity.pdbx_description
1 polymer ?
#
loop_
_entity_poly.entity_id
_entity_poly.type
_entity_poly.pdbx_seq_one_letter_code
_entity_poly.pdbx_strand_id
1 'polypeptide(L)'
;MQLHDLQVIFWIVGMVIASVNAATKEDRYNLYTEIFRGSEYSPHLRPVESDTDALEVLVTFSLISISEVQEKDQTLVAFGYIGLKWKDTFLAWNSTRFNGLRDMVVPQFKVWRPDVIIGNMVKKTTELGFDGMPIRLTNTGDVFWFPNVLFQTACDINIQYYPFDTQVCTIQLNPLVSSLDEIKLRLADDHNASAEYGPNGQWELLNISMKEAKDDFKSILKFELTLKRRRSFYIMNIILPVIFLSLMGNLVFALPAESGEKMSLTITILLAYVVYLTIISENMPQTSIHISLLAVYLTILVALSSVSVIITTLVLRLHHKDDSIPVSKGIGNVIKFFRSCRNRSPKIVNIQKKVVTPVSRESIDDIQDSDDNVTWKDVARWLDVFFFWLYLLITSLSTVVLLMLMLT
;
A
#
# COMPACT_ATOMS: atom_id res chain seq x y z
N MET A 1 65.15 7.73 -54.36
CA MET A 1 63.94 8.15 -53.62
C MET A 1 63.07 8.90 -54.61
N GLN A 2 62.00 8.25 -55.08
CA GLN A 2 61.22 8.71 -56.23
C GLN A 2 60.27 9.83 -55.80
N LEU A 3 59.93 10.74 -56.72
CA LEU A 3 59.03 11.90 -56.51
C LEU A 3 57.70 11.52 -55.82
N HIS A 4 57.29 10.26 -55.94
CA HIS A 4 56.09 9.69 -55.35
C HIS A 4 56.15 9.61 -53.80
N ASP A 5 57.34 9.35 -53.22
CA ASP A 5 57.52 9.26 -51.77
C ASP A 5 57.35 10.63 -51.09
N LEU A 6 57.74 11.72 -51.77
CA LEU A 6 57.59 13.09 -51.28
C LEU A 6 56.13 13.56 -51.29
N GLN A 7 55.33 13.14 -52.27
CA GLN A 7 53.90 13.46 -52.33
C GLN A 7 53.12 12.76 -51.23
N VAL A 8 53.44 11.50 -50.93
CA VAL A 8 52.81 10.75 -49.82
C VAL A 8 53.18 11.39 -48.48
N ILE A 9 54.43 11.83 -48.28
CA ILE A 9 54.83 12.58 -47.08
C ILE A 9 54.10 13.92 -47.00
N PHE A 10 53.91 14.65 -48.10
CA PHE A 10 53.14 15.91 -48.11
C PHE A 10 51.65 15.70 -47.79
N TRP A 11 51.06 14.58 -48.22
CA TRP A 11 49.67 14.22 -47.88
C TRP A 11 49.53 13.75 -46.44
N ILE A 12 50.52 13.02 -45.90
CA ILE A 12 50.54 12.58 -44.49
C ILE A 12 50.81 13.79 -43.57
N VAL A 13 51.76 14.66 -43.91
CA VAL A 13 52.03 15.91 -43.17
C VAL A 13 50.86 16.89 -43.31
N GLY A 14 50.20 16.95 -44.47
CA GLY A 14 48.97 17.72 -44.69
C GLY A 14 47.78 17.20 -43.88
N MET A 15 47.64 15.88 -43.72
CA MET A 15 46.64 15.27 -42.82
C MET A 15 46.96 15.49 -41.35
N VAL A 16 48.24 15.56 -40.97
CA VAL A 16 48.67 15.88 -39.58
C VAL A 16 48.45 17.36 -39.23
N ILE A 17 48.34 18.26 -40.23
CA ILE A 17 48.10 19.71 -40.05
C ILE A 17 46.61 20.09 -40.22
N ALA A 18 45.70 19.13 -40.42
CA ALA A 18 44.30 19.36 -40.10
C ALA A 18 44.16 19.42 -38.58
N SER A 19 44.56 20.56 -37.99
CA SER A 19 44.35 20.86 -36.59
C SER A 19 42.86 20.71 -36.31
N VAL A 20 42.50 19.61 -35.64
CA VAL A 20 41.20 19.51 -34.99
C VAL A 20 41.25 20.61 -33.92
N ASN A 21 40.70 21.78 -34.22
CA ASN A 21 40.55 22.87 -33.27
C ASN A 21 39.61 22.38 -32.17
N ALA A 22 40.20 21.81 -31.12
CA ALA A 22 39.49 21.40 -29.92
C ALA A 22 39.42 22.61 -28.98
N ALA A 23 38.24 22.87 -28.42
CA ALA A 23 38.04 23.92 -27.44
C ALA A 23 39.00 23.78 -26.26
N THR A 24 39.71 24.86 -25.95
CA THR A 24 40.65 24.93 -24.83
C THR A 24 39.94 25.36 -23.54
N LYS A 25 40.65 25.27 -22.41
CA LYS A 25 40.14 25.80 -21.13
C LYS A 25 39.96 27.32 -21.19
N GLU A 26 40.81 28.01 -21.93
CA GLU A 26 40.72 29.46 -22.13
C GLU A 26 39.47 29.84 -22.92
N ASP A 27 39.12 29.08 -23.96
CA ASP A 27 37.88 29.30 -24.73
C ASP A 27 36.63 29.18 -23.84
N ARG A 28 36.62 28.21 -22.91
CA ARG A 28 35.53 28.06 -21.93
C ARG A 28 35.49 29.23 -20.94
N TYR A 29 36.64 29.71 -20.48
CA TYR A 29 36.70 30.87 -19.58
C TYR A 29 36.20 32.13 -20.29
N ASN A 30 36.64 32.37 -21.52
CA ASN A 30 36.22 33.49 -22.34
C ASN A 30 34.70 33.46 -22.61
N LEU A 31 34.15 32.31 -23.00
CA LEU A 31 32.70 32.13 -23.16
C LEU A 31 31.97 32.46 -21.85
N TYR A 32 32.42 31.89 -20.73
CA TYR A 32 31.82 32.13 -19.42
C TYR A 32 31.82 33.62 -19.07
N THR A 33 32.92 34.33 -19.33
CA THR A 33 32.99 35.78 -19.08
C THR A 33 32.12 36.58 -20.03
N GLU A 34 32.03 36.23 -21.32
CA GLU A 34 31.18 36.91 -22.31
C GLU A 34 29.70 36.80 -21.89
N ILE A 35 29.25 35.61 -21.49
CA ILE A 35 27.86 35.39 -21.06
C ILE A 35 27.57 36.03 -19.70
N PHE A 36 28.33 35.73 -18.65
CA PHE A 36 27.91 36.10 -17.27
C PHE A 36 28.52 37.38 -16.72
N ARG A 37 29.44 38.03 -17.45
CA ARG A 37 30.03 39.32 -17.08
C ARG A 37 29.92 40.37 -18.18
N GLY A 38 29.97 39.94 -19.44
CA GLY A 38 29.91 40.81 -20.61
C GLY A 38 28.49 41.11 -21.11
N SER A 39 27.52 40.24 -20.84
CA SER A 39 26.12 40.45 -21.23
C SER A 39 25.29 41.04 -20.09
N GLU A 40 24.15 41.66 -20.42
CA GLU A 40 23.14 42.13 -19.46
C GLU A 40 22.25 40.99 -18.92
N TYR A 41 22.71 39.73 -19.00
CA TYR A 41 21.95 38.59 -18.52
C TYR A 41 21.70 38.66 -17.01
N SER A 42 20.44 38.50 -16.64
CA SER A 42 20.00 38.43 -15.24
C SER A 42 19.27 37.11 -14.98
N PRO A 43 19.73 36.27 -14.02
CA PRO A 43 19.05 35.03 -13.67
C PRO A 43 17.71 35.26 -12.95
N HIS A 44 17.34 36.51 -12.67
CA HIS A 44 16.08 36.86 -12.01
C HIS A 44 14.97 37.23 -12.99
N LEU A 45 15.29 37.36 -14.28
CA LEU A 45 14.33 37.76 -15.32
C LEU A 45 14.02 36.57 -16.22
N ARG A 46 12.74 36.40 -16.55
CA ARG A 46 12.28 35.33 -17.43
C ARG A 46 12.88 35.50 -18.83
N PRO A 47 13.49 34.46 -19.43
CA PRO A 47 14.25 34.58 -20.66
C PRO A 47 13.34 34.51 -21.90
N VAL A 48 12.54 35.55 -22.11
CA VAL A 48 11.68 35.72 -23.29
C VAL A 48 11.99 37.06 -23.96
N GLU A 49 11.86 37.11 -25.29
CA GLU A 49 12.08 38.35 -26.05
C GLU A 49 10.90 39.32 -25.89
N SER A 50 9.67 38.78 -25.87
CA SER A 50 8.45 39.53 -25.57
C SER A 50 7.82 39.01 -24.28
N ASP A 51 7.42 39.91 -23.38
CA ASP A 51 6.78 39.53 -22.12
C ASP A 51 5.40 38.87 -22.33
N THR A 52 4.81 39.01 -23.52
CA THR A 52 3.56 38.34 -23.93
C THR A 52 3.74 36.85 -24.22
N ASP A 53 4.97 36.40 -24.48
CA ASP A 53 5.21 35.05 -24.95
C ASP A 53 5.37 34.08 -23.78
N ALA A 54 4.66 32.95 -23.81
CA ALA A 54 4.81 31.92 -22.79
C ALA A 54 6.09 31.12 -23.01
N LEU A 55 6.86 30.90 -21.94
CA LEU A 55 8.01 30.01 -21.96
C LEU A 55 7.54 28.55 -21.84
N GLU A 56 7.87 27.72 -22.83
CA GLU A 56 7.62 26.29 -22.75
C GLU A 56 8.75 25.58 -21.99
N VAL A 57 8.37 24.80 -20.98
CA VAL A 57 9.28 23.96 -20.20
C VAL A 57 8.90 22.51 -20.44
N LEU A 58 9.81 21.77 -21.10
CA LEU A 58 9.69 20.34 -21.32
C LEU A 58 10.11 19.61 -20.05
N VAL A 59 9.27 18.68 -19.62
CA VAL A 59 9.42 17.94 -18.36
C VAL A 59 9.51 16.45 -18.64
N THR A 60 10.53 15.83 -18.08
CA THR A 60 10.69 14.38 -17.98
C THR A 60 10.62 13.97 -16.52
N PHE A 61 10.08 12.80 -16.25
CA PHE A 61 9.99 12.24 -14.91
C PHE A 61 10.50 10.80 -14.93
N SER A 62 11.36 10.47 -13.97
CA SER A 62 11.81 9.11 -13.77
C SER A 62 11.68 8.72 -12.31
N LEU A 63 11.06 7.57 -12.08
CA LEU A 63 10.95 6.96 -10.78
C LEU A 63 12.12 5.98 -10.58
N ILE A 64 12.92 6.19 -9.54
CA ILE A 64 14.04 5.30 -9.19
C ILE A 64 13.58 4.27 -8.17
N SER A 65 12.91 4.70 -7.10
CA SER A 65 12.45 3.79 -6.06
C SER A 65 11.24 4.34 -5.32
N ILE A 66 10.41 3.44 -4.83
CA ILE A 66 9.38 3.76 -3.85
C ILE A 66 9.95 3.41 -2.49
N SER A 67 10.03 4.38 -1.59
CA SER A 67 10.55 4.16 -0.24
C SER A 67 9.47 3.55 0.63
N GLU A 68 8.31 4.20 0.71
CA GLU A 68 7.16 3.76 1.50
C GLU A 68 5.86 4.41 1.01
N VAL A 69 4.76 3.70 1.21
CA VAL A 69 3.40 4.24 1.11
C VAL A 69 2.85 4.21 2.52
N GLN A 70 2.68 5.39 3.13
CA GLN A 70 2.16 5.50 4.49
C GLN A 70 0.64 5.57 4.39
N GLU A 71 -0.04 4.45 4.65
CA GLU A 71 -1.49 4.37 4.48
C GLU A 71 -2.23 5.25 5.48
N LYS A 72 -1.77 5.23 6.74
CA LYS A 72 -2.34 6.03 7.83
C LYS A 72 -2.34 7.52 7.53
N ASP A 73 -1.21 8.01 7.06
CA ASP A 73 -0.96 9.44 6.78
C ASP A 73 -1.28 9.82 5.34
N GLN A 74 -1.83 8.88 4.55
CA GLN A 74 -2.23 9.09 3.15
C GLN A 74 -1.12 9.73 2.31
N THR A 75 0.10 9.23 2.45
CA THR A 75 1.30 9.83 1.88
C THR A 75 2.12 8.82 1.09
N LEU A 76 2.56 9.20 -0.11
CA LEU A 76 3.56 8.48 -0.89
C LEU A 76 4.94 9.10 -0.66
N VAL A 77 5.92 8.26 -0.34
CA VAL A 77 7.34 8.64 -0.32
C VAL A 77 8.10 7.89 -1.42
N ALA A 78 8.57 8.63 -2.42
CA ALA A 78 9.27 8.08 -3.57
C ALA A 78 10.53 8.90 -3.90
N PHE A 79 11.52 8.25 -4.50
CA PHE A 79 12.74 8.88 -4.97
C PHE A 79 12.83 8.76 -6.49
N GLY A 80 13.23 9.84 -7.13
CA GLY A 80 13.37 9.91 -8.58
C GLY A 80 14.02 11.22 -8.99
N TYR A 81 13.98 11.52 -10.29
CA TYR A 81 14.44 12.79 -10.80
C TYR A 81 13.41 13.40 -11.75
N ILE A 82 13.43 14.72 -11.82
CA ILE A 82 12.69 15.51 -12.80
C ILE A 82 13.73 16.10 -13.73
N GLY A 83 13.57 15.92 -15.03
CA GLY A 83 14.35 16.66 -16.02
C GLY A 83 13.54 17.83 -16.56
N LEU A 84 14.06 19.03 -16.42
CA LEU A 84 13.50 20.27 -16.95
C LEU A 84 14.39 20.75 -18.09
N LYS A 85 13.76 21.02 -19.25
CA LYS A 85 14.42 21.61 -20.41
C LYS A 85 13.64 22.83 -20.88
N TRP A 86 14.31 23.96 -21.00
CA TRP A 86 13.73 25.19 -21.56
C TRP A 86 14.74 25.89 -22.47
N LYS A 87 14.25 26.88 -23.21
CA LYS A 87 15.06 27.72 -24.09
C LYS A 87 15.39 29.04 -23.39
N ASP A 88 16.64 29.42 -23.39
CA ASP A 88 17.11 30.74 -22.98
C ASP A 88 17.98 31.31 -24.10
N THR A 89 17.39 32.17 -24.93
CA THR A 89 18.06 32.74 -26.11
C THR A 89 19.22 33.67 -25.73
N PHE A 90 19.18 34.27 -24.54
CA PHE A 90 20.24 35.13 -24.02
C PHE A 90 21.48 34.36 -23.58
N LEU A 91 21.37 33.04 -23.42
CA LEU A 91 22.48 32.13 -23.14
C LEU A 91 22.99 31.41 -24.39
N ALA A 92 22.50 31.74 -25.59
CA ALA A 92 22.99 31.14 -26.83
C ALA A 92 24.34 31.73 -27.26
N TRP A 93 25.20 30.93 -27.88
CA TRP A 93 26.47 31.39 -28.43
C TRP A 93 26.83 30.70 -29.73
N ASN A 94 27.68 31.35 -30.54
CA ASN A 94 28.20 30.75 -31.75
C ASN A 94 29.41 29.84 -31.41
N SER A 95 29.22 28.52 -31.48
CA SER A 95 30.27 27.53 -31.15
C SER A 95 31.56 27.73 -31.96
N THR A 96 31.49 28.24 -33.20
CA THR A 96 32.66 28.45 -34.06
C THR A 96 33.61 29.53 -33.51
N ARG A 97 33.09 30.52 -32.76
CA ARG A 97 33.92 31.56 -32.11
C ARG A 97 34.76 31.01 -30.95
N PHE A 98 34.40 29.84 -30.43
CA PHE A 98 35.01 29.22 -29.26
C PHE A 98 35.51 27.80 -29.60
N ASN A 99 36.15 27.64 -30.76
CA ASN A 99 36.77 26.37 -31.19
C ASN A 99 35.81 25.15 -31.10
N GLY A 100 34.56 25.35 -31.55
CA GLY A 100 33.56 24.28 -31.63
C GLY A 100 32.91 23.93 -30.29
N LEU A 101 33.01 24.78 -29.26
CA LEU A 101 32.41 24.55 -27.97
C LEU A 101 30.87 24.53 -28.05
N ARG A 102 30.25 23.38 -27.76
CA ARG A 102 28.79 23.17 -27.89
C ARG A 102 28.03 23.17 -26.57
N ASP A 103 28.71 22.93 -25.47
CA ASP A 103 28.09 22.85 -24.15
C ASP A 103 28.97 23.43 -23.03
N MET A 104 28.30 23.90 -21.99
CA MET A 104 28.93 24.43 -20.78
C MET A 104 28.11 24.02 -19.56
N VAL A 105 28.79 23.76 -18.44
CA VAL A 105 28.14 23.45 -17.17
C VAL A 105 28.43 24.58 -16.19
N VAL A 106 27.38 25.11 -15.56
CA VAL A 106 27.46 26.21 -14.58
C VAL A 106 26.61 25.91 -13.35
N PRO A 107 26.89 26.53 -12.20
CA PRO A 107 26.01 26.42 -11.04
C PRO A 107 24.61 26.96 -11.32
N GLN A 108 23.58 26.32 -10.76
CA GLN A 108 22.17 26.64 -11.06
C GLN A 108 21.77 28.09 -10.75
N PHE A 109 22.41 28.74 -9.78
CA PHE A 109 22.09 30.12 -9.39
C PHE A 109 22.56 31.17 -10.40
N LYS A 110 23.36 30.78 -11.41
CA LYS A 110 23.82 31.65 -12.49
C LYS A 110 22.81 31.79 -13.62
N VAL A 111 21.77 30.96 -13.65
CA VAL A 111 20.82 30.83 -14.75
C VAL A 111 19.41 31.00 -14.18
N TRP A 112 18.53 31.67 -14.92
CA TRP A 112 17.12 31.74 -14.57
C TRP A 112 16.51 30.34 -14.53
N ARG A 113 15.64 30.08 -13.55
CA ARG A 113 14.97 28.78 -13.41
C ARG A 113 13.45 28.99 -13.32
N PRO A 114 12.66 28.11 -13.94
CA PRO A 114 11.21 28.17 -13.80
C PRO A 114 10.82 27.83 -12.36
N ASP A 115 9.75 28.45 -11.87
CA ASP A 115 9.20 28.31 -10.52
C ASP A 115 8.35 27.05 -10.34
N VAL A 116 8.83 25.92 -10.91
CA VAL A 116 8.14 24.62 -10.84
C VAL A 116 8.27 24.04 -9.45
N ILE A 117 7.14 23.66 -8.86
CA ILE A 117 7.06 22.98 -7.56
C ILE A 117 6.27 21.67 -7.68
N ILE A 118 6.35 20.85 -6.64
CA ILE A 118 5.46 19.70 -6.47
C ILE A 118 4.22 20.19 -5.71
N GLY A 119 3.10 20.31 -6.41
CA GLY A 119 1.90 20.99 -5.92
C GLY A 119 1.16 20.27 -4.79
N ASN A 120 1.30 18.94 -4.71
CA ASN A 120 0.61 18.12 -3.72
C ASN A 120 1.55 17.55 -2.64
N MET A 121 2.57 18.31 -2.24
CA MET A 121 3.42 17.95 -1.11
C MET A 121 2.69 18.03 0.23
N VAL A 122 2.91 17.05 1.11
CA VAL A 122 2.33 17.03 2.48
C VAL A 122 3.22 17.74 3.52
N LYS A 123 4.53 17.87 3.23
CA LYS A 123 5.48 18.63 4.07
C LYS A 123 5.82 19.96 3.41
N LYS A 124 6.62 20.77 4.11
CA LYS A 124 7.11 22.06 3.61
C LYS A 124 7.64 21.92 2.18
N THR A 125 7.20 22.84 1.32
CA THR A 125 7.65 22.94 -0.07
C THR A 125 9.17 22.93 -0.11
N THR A 126 9.74 21.87 -0.65
CA THR A 126 11.19 21.76 -0.86
C THR A 126 11.50 22.33 -2.23
N GLU A 127 12.52 23.20 -2.30
CA GLU A 127 13.02 23.66 -3.59
C GLU A 127 13.53 22.48 -4.41
N LEU A 128 13.31 22.51 -5.73
CA LEU A 128 13.91 21.51 -6.60
C LEU A 128 15.43 21.70 -6.61
N GLY A 129 16.17 20.60 -6.44
CA GLY A 129 17.63 20.57 -6.43
C GLY A 129 18.25 20.97 -5.09
N PHE A 130 19.56 21.25 -5.10
CA PHE A 130 20.34 21.70 -3.94
C PHE A 130 21.27 22.85 -4.34
N ASP A 131 21.75 23.63 -3.36
CA ASP A 131 22.57 24.80 -3.65
C ASP A 131 23.84 24.45 -4.45
N GLY A 132 24.11 25.22 -5.50
CA GLY A 132 25.23 24.96 -6.41
C GLY A 132 25.07 23.74 -7.34
N MET A 133 23.91 23.09 -7.42
CA MET A 133 23.66 22.01 -8.38
C MET A 133 24.05 22.44 -9.81
N PRO A 134 24.77 21.60 -10.59
CA PRO A 134 25.16 21.95 -11.95
C PRO A 134 23.97 21.95 -12.92
N ILE A 135 23.94 22.92 -13.81
CA ILE A 135 23.05 23.03 -14.97
C ILE A 135 23.87 22.98 -16.25
N ARG A 136 23.39 22.25 -17.26
CA ARG A 136 24.02 22.18 -18.57
C ARG A 136 23.34 23.14 -19.55
N LEU A 137 24.16 23.96 -20.19
CA LEU A 137 23.79 24.87 -21.25
C LEU A 137 24.33 24.34 -22.57
N THR A 138 23.61 24.59 -23.65
CA THR A 138 24.04 24.29 -25.01
C THR A 138 24.18 25.56 -25.82
N ASN A 139 24.99 25.52 -26.87
CA ASN A 139 25.27 26.69 -27.70
C ASN A 139 24.03 27.24 -28.42
N THR A 140 23.01 26.42 -28.59
CA THR A 140 21.71 26.82 -29.12
C THR A 140 20.89 27.62 -28.11
N GLY A 141 21.26 27.67 -26.83
CA GLY A 141 20.48 28.27 -25.75
C GLY A 141 19.53 27.28 -25.07
N ASP A 142 19.62 25.97 -25.33
CA ASP A 142 18.84 24.99 -24.54
C ASP A 142 19.50 24.78 -23.18
N VAL A 143 18.69 24.85 -22.13
CA VAL A 143 19.08 24.65 -20.75
C VAL A 143 18.52 23.33 -20.25
N PHE A 144 19.35 22.54 -19.60
CA PHE A 144 19.00 21.23 -19.06
C PHE A 144 19.30 21.18 -17.56
N TRP A 145 18.27 20.86 -16.77
CA TRP A 145 18.35 20.77 -15.32
C TRP A 145 17.68 19.48 -14.83
N PHE A 146 18.42 18.64 -14.10
CA PHE A 146 17.96 17.31 -13.67
C PHE A 146 18.03 17.16 -12.15
N PRO A 147 17.19 17.86 -11.37
CA PRO A 147 17.15 17.68 -9.92
C PRO A 147 16.67 16.28 -9.53
N ASN A 148 17.43 15.63 -8.65
CA ASN A 148 16.96 14.47 -7.89
C ASN A 148 16.04 14.94 -6.76
N VAL A 149 14.96 14.21 -6.53
CA VAL A 149 13.87 14.61 -5.64
C VAL A 149 13.41 13.43 -4.80
N LEU A 150 13.25 13.68 -3.50
CA LEU A 150 12.47 12.84 -2.60
C LEU A 150 11.04 13.38 -2.56
N PHE A 151 10.15 12.75 -3.32
CA PHE A 151 8.74 13.07 -3.38
C PHE A 151 8.06 12.63 -2.09
N GLN A 152 7.44 13.56 -1.38
CA GLN A 152 6.56 13.29 -0.24
C GLN A 152 5.20 13.93 -0.53
N THR A 153 4.34 13.18 -1.21
CA THR A 153 3.10 13.71 -1.80
C THR A 153 1.87 13.06 -1.19
N ALA A 154 0.78 13.84 -1.12
CA ALA A 154 -0.52 13.33 -0.71
C ALA A 154 -1.01 12.28 -1.71
N CYS A 155 -1.55 11.18 -1.19
CA CYS A 155 -2.13 10.10 -1.97
C CYS A 155 -3.39 9.57 -1.28
N ASP A 156 -4.51 9.62 -1.98
CA ASP A 156 -5.79 9.12 -1.48
C ASP A 156 -5.80 7.58 -1.52
N ILE A 157 -5.49 6.96 -0.38
CA ILE A 157 -5.41 5.51 -0.24
C ILE A 157 -6.81 4.90 -0.10
N ASN A 158 -7.16 3.99 -1.00
CA ASN A 158 -8.39 3.20 -0.92
C ASN A 158 -8.12 1.84 -0.25
N ILE A 159 -8.57 1.68 1.00
CA ILE A 159 -8.36 0.47 1.80
C ILE A 159 -9.50 -0.55 1.75
N GLN A 160 -10.49 -0.37 0.87
CA GLN A 160 -11.70 -1.20 0.84
C GLN A 160 -11.38 -2.70 0.76
N TYR A 161 -10.47 -3.09 -0.14
CA TYR A 161 -10.05 -4.47 -0.38
C TYR A 161 -8.71 -4.84 0.28
N TYR A 162 -8.27 -4.09 1.28
CA TYR A 162 -7.00 -4.37 1.97
C TYR A 162 -6.92 -5.82 2.47
N PRO A 163 -5.82 -6.57 2.26
CA PRO A 163 -4.52 -6.19 1.65
C PRO A 163 -4.41 -6.53 0.14
N PHE A 164 -5.53 -6.79 -0.55
CA PHE A 164 -5.60 -7.08 -1.98
C PHE A 164 -5.90 -5.81 -2.80
N ASP A 165 -5.35 -4.69 -2.35
CA ASP A 165 -5.61 -3.37 -2.87
C ASP A 165 -4.64 -2.95 -3.99
N THR A 166 -5.14 -2.06 -4.86
CA THR A 166 -4.34 -1.31 -5.84
C THR A 166 -4.56 0.17 -5.57
N GLN A 167 -3.47 0.92 -5.48
CA GLN A 167 -3.47 2.35 -5.20
C GLN A 167 -3.06 3.14 -6.43
N VAL A 168 -3.65 4.31 -6.60
CA VAL A 168 -3.26 5.27 -7.65
C VAL A 168 -2.79 6.54 -6.96
N CYS A 169 -1.48 6.69 -6.84
CA CYS A 169 -0.88 7.88 -6.23
C CYS A 169 -0.43 8.85 -7.31
N THR A 170 -0.74 10.13 -7.15
CA THR A 170 -0.38 11.16 -8.13
C THR A 170 0.75 12.03 -7.57
N ILE A 171 1.76 12.32 -8.39
CA ILE A 171 2.71 13.41 -8.15
C ILE A 171 2.34 14.54 -9.11
N GLN A 172 2.13 15.75 -8.59
CA GLN A 172 1.70 16.90 -9.38
C GLN A 172 2.81 17.93 -9.47
N LEU A 173 3.15 18.39 -10.68
CA LEU A 173 4.05 19.51 -10.91
C LEU A 173 3.28 20.70 -11.48
N ASN A 174 3.55 21.89 -10.95
CA ASN A 174 2.91 23.12 -11.40
C ASN A 174 3.78 24.34 -11.05
N PRO A 175 3.63 25.46 -11.78
CA PRO A 175 4.26 26.72 -11.39
C PRO A 175 3.71 27.26 -10.06
N LEU A 176 4.60 27.81 -9.23
CA LEU A 176 4.26 28.36 -7.92
C LEU A 176 3.50 29.68 -8.03
N VAL A 177 4.01 30.61 -8.83
CA VAL A 177 3.46 31.95 -9.04
C VAL A 177 3.02 32.12 -10.49
N SER A 178 3.79 31.58 -11.44
CA SER A 178 3.56 31.84 -12.85
C SER A 178 2.23 31.31 -13.39
N SER A 179 1.66 32.07 -14.32
CA SER A 179 0.40 31.77 -14.99
C SER A 179 0.60 30.93 -16.25
N LEU A 180 -0.51 30.47 -16.84
CA LEU A 180 -0.53 29.77 -18.14
C LEU A 180 0.10 30.57 -19.30
N ASP A 181 0.08 31.90 -19.23
CA ASP A 181 0.62 32.78 -20.26
C ASP A 181 2.12 33.07 -20.05
N GLU A 182 2.66 32.76 -18.87
CA GLU A 182 4.07 32.95 -18.57
C GLU A 182 4.88 31.67 -18.74
N ILE A 183 4.38 30.55 -18.18
CA ILE A 183 5.06 29.25 -18.19
C ILE A 183 4.07 28.13 -18.55
N LYS A 184 4.41 27.38 -19.59
CA LYS A 184 3.66 26.20 -20.05
C LYS A 184 4.50 24.96 -19.83
N LEU A 185 4.03 24.07 -18.95
CA LEU A 185 4.66 22.77 -18.74
C LEU A 185 4.17 21.79 -19.80
N ARG A 186 5.10 21.07 -20.41
CA ARG A 186 4.84 20.05 -21.43
C ARG A 186 5.60 18.78 -21.12
N LEU A 187 5.02 17.62 -21.41
CA LEU A 187 5.74 16.36 -21.32
C LEU A 187 6.73 16.28 -22.48
N ALA A 188 7.95 15.82 -22.21
CA ALA A 188 8.86 15.46 -23.29
C ALA A 188 8.39 14.15 -23.94
N ASP A 189 8.48 14.09 -25.27
CA ASP A 189 8.11 12.89 -26.04
C ASP A 189 9.02 11.70 -25.69
N ASP A 190 8.43 10.49 -25.71
CA ASP A 190 9.14 9.19 -25.70
C ASP A 190 10.03 8.92 -24.45
N HIS A 191 9.62 9.39 -23.26
CA HIS A 191 10.35 9.11 -22.03
C HIS A 191 9.77 7.92 -21.25
N ASN A 192 10.57 6.87 -21.07
CA ASN A 192 10.19 5.73 -20.22
C ASN A 192 10.46 6.05 -18.74
N ALA A 193 9.43 6.52 -18.04
CA ALA A 193 9.51 6.94 -16.64
C ALA A 193 9.91 5.84 -15.64
N SER A 194 9.80 4.56 -16.01
CA SER A 194 10.15 3.42 -15.15
C SER A 194 11.46 2.72 -15.56
N ALA A 195 12.21 3.26 -16.53
CA ALA A 195 13.42 2.62 -17.04
C ALA A 195 14.49 2.35 -15.96
N GLU A 196 14.58 3.22 -14.96
CA GLU A 196 15.54 3.13 -13.85
C GLU A 196 14.92 2.63 -12.54
N TYR A 197 13.68 2.13 -12.59
CA TYR A 197 12.95 1.72 -11.38
C TYR A 197 13.51 0.42 -10.79
N GLY A 198 13.97 0.50 -9.54
CA GLY A 198 14.31 -0.65 -8.72
C GLY A 198 13.06 -1.31 -8.12
N PRO A 199 12.92 -2.65 -8.19
CA PRO A 199 11.73 -3.33 -7.69
C PRO A 199 11.56 -3.16 -6.18
N ASN A 200 10.34 -2.88 -5.73
CA ASN A 200 10.00 -2.74 -4.32
C ASN A 200 9.46 -4.06 -3.71
N GLY A 201 9.80 -4.31 -2.43
CA GLY A 201 9.45 -5.53 -1.70
C GLY A 201 8.03 -5.57 -1.13
N GLN A 202 7.35 -4.43 -1.02
CA GLN A 202 5.98 -4.30 -0.52
C GLN A 202 4.99 -4.00 -1.65
N TRP A 203 5.42 -3.24 -2.65
CA TRP A 203 4.60 -2.74 -3.75
C TRP A 203 5.14 -3.20 -5.10
N GLU A 204 4.24 -3.54 -6.00
CA GLU A 204 4.50 -3.80 -7.40
C GLU A 204 4.04 -2.58 -8.21
N LEU A 205 4.96 -1.95 -8.93
CA LEU A 205 4.64 -0.86 -9.86
C LEU A 205 4.03 -1.48 -11.12
N LEU A 206 2.75 -1.21 -11.37
CA LEU A 206 2.06 -1.71 -12.57
C LEU A 206 2.24 -0.79 -13.76
N ASN A 207 2.07 0.51 -13.56
CA ASN A 207 2.16 1.51 -14.63
C ASN A 207 2.44 2.91 -14.06
N ILE A 208 3.06 3.76 -14.90
CA ILE A 208 3.18 5.20 -14.70
C ILE A 208 2.44 5.90 -15.85
N SER A 209 1.36 6.58 -15.54
CA SER A 209 0.61 7.39 -16.50
C SER A 209 0.97 8.86 -16.34
N MET A 210 1.34 9.53 -17.43
CA MET A 210 1.72 10.94 -17.44
C MET A 210 0.64 11.73 -18.19
N LYS A 211 0.08 12.75 -17.55
CA LYS A 211 -1.02 13.56 -18.10
C LYS A 211 -0.71 15.04 -17.97
N GLU A 212 -0.90 15.76 -19.07
CA GLU A 212 -0.98 17.22 -19.06
C GLU A 212 -2.39 17.63 -18.65
N ALA A 213 -2.47 18.50 -17.66
CA ALA A 213 -3.70 19.11 -17.18
C ALA A 213 -3.53 20.64 -17.14
N LYS A 214 -4.65 21.35 -17.13
CA LYS A 214 -4.67 22.79 -16.93
C LYS A 214 -5.76 23.10 -15.90
N ASP A 215 -5.43 23.96 -14.97
CA ASP A 215 -6.39 24.66 -14.14
C ASP A 215 -6.68 26.03 -14.78
N ASP A 216 -7.68 26.77 -14.30
CA ASP A 216 -8.11 28.04 -14.90
C ASP A 216 -6.96 29.07 -15.04
N PHE A 217 -5.93 28.95 -14.20
CA PHE A 217 -4.82 29.89 -14.14
C PHE A 217 -3.43 29.26 -14.37
N LYS A 218 -3.29 27.93 -14.29
CA LYS A 218 -1.96 27.28 -14.22
C LYS A 218 -1.86 26.01 -15.05
N SER A 219 -0.65 25.76 -15.57
CA SER A 219 -0.28 24.49 -16.20
C SER A 219 0.04 23.46 -15.12
N ILE A 220 -0.47 22.23 -15.26
CA ILE A 220 -0.27 21.15 -14.29
C ILE A 220 0.17 19.89 -15.03
N LEU A 221 1.21 19.23 -14.57
CA LEU A 221 1.57 17.87 -14.99
C LEU A 221 1.25 16.89 -13.87
N LYS A 222 0.59 15.78 -14.21
CA LYS A 222 0.24 14.72 -13.27
C LYS A 222 0.95 13.43 -13.65
N PHE A 223 1.70 12.88 -12.71
CA PHE A 223 2.34 11.57 -12.80
C PHE A 223 1.58 10.60 -11.90
N GLU A 224 0.74 9.76 -12.49
CA GLU A 224 -0.10 8.78 -11.81
C GLU A 224 0.63 7.43 -11.73
N LEU A 225 1.01 7.04 -10.52
CA LEU A 225 1.65 5.77 -10.20
C LEU A 225 0.58 4.75 -9.79
N THR A 226 0.43 3.69 -10.58
CA THR A 226 -0.46 2.57 -10.23
C THR A 226 0.34 1.50 -9.48
N LEU A 227 0.05 1.32 -8.20
CA LEU A 227 0.79 0.47 -7.28
C LEU A 227 -0.10 -0.67 -6.76
N LYS A 228 0.37 -1.91 -6.86
CA LYS A 228 -0.33 -3.09 -6.34
C LYS A 228 0.39 -3.67 -5.13
N ARG A 229 -0.32 -3.94 -4.05
CA ARG A 229 0.28 -4.48 -2.83
C ARG A 229 0.70 -5.95 -2.98
N ARG A 230 1.89 -6.30 -2.48
CA ARG A 230 2.35 -7.68 -2.34
C ARG A 230 1.72 -8.31 -1.09
N ARG A 231 0.68 -9.11 -1.32
CA ARG A 231 -0.19 -9.71 -0.29
C ARG A 231 0.43 -10.77 0.63
N SER A 232 1.53 -11.42 0.25
CA SER A 232 2.03 -12.62 0.94
C SER A 232 2.33 -12.40 2.43
N PHE A 233 2.91 -11.25 2.78
CA PHE A 233 3.21 -10.90 4.18
C PHE A 233 1.94 -10.82 5.04
N TYR A 234 0.89 -10.17 4.52
CA TYR A 234 -0.37 -9.96 5.23
C TYR A 234 -1.19 -11.25 5.34
N ILE A 235 -1.13 -12.12 4.33
CA ILE A 235 -1.77 -13.45 4.41
C ILE A 235 -1.17 -14.25 5.58
N MET A 236 0.16 -14.30 5.69
CA MET A 236 0.84 -15.10 6.71
C MET A 236 0.72 -14.51 8.13
N ASN A 237 0.82 -13.20 8.28
CA ASN A 237 0.92 -12.56 9.60
C ASN A 237 -0.40 -11.98 10.12
N ILE A 238 -1.39 -11.77 9.26
CA ILE A 238 -2.69 -11.20 9.65
C ILE A 238 -3.82 -12.19 9.42
N ILE A 239 -4.00 -12.67 8.19
CA ILE A 239 -5.17 -13.50 7.86
C ILE A 239 -5.08 -14.88 8.51
N LEU A 240 -3.93 -15.55 8.42
CA LEU A 240 -3.76 -16.90 8.93
C LEU A 240 -3.94 -17.01 10.47
N PRO A 241 -3.39 -16.11 11.31
CA PRO A 241 -3.69 -16.11 12.74
C PRO A 241 -5.17 -15.90 13.08
N VAL A 242 -5.88 -15.02 12.34
CA VAL A 242 -7.31 -14.79 12.55
C VAL A 242 -8.14 -16.03 12.22
N ILE A 243 -7.77 -16.77 11.16
CA ILE A 243 -8.40 -18.06 10.84
C ILE A 243 -8.19 -19.07 11.98
N PHE A 244 -6.98 -19.15 12.55
CA PHE A 244 -6.73 -20.05 13.69
C PHE A 244 -7.52 -19.64 14.94
N LEU A 245 -7.60 -18.33 15.24
CA LEU A 245 -8.44 -17.84 16.34
C LEU A 245 -9.92 -18.15 16.12
N SER A 246 -10.39 -18.08 14.87
CA SER A 246 -11.76 -18.46 14.51
C SER A 246 -12.01 -19.95 14.76
N LEU A 247 -11.08 -20.82 14.38
CA LEU A 247 -11.17 -22.25 14.67
C LEU A 247 -11.18 -22.52 16.18
N MET A 248 -10.32 -21.85 16.95
CA MET A 248 -10.30 -21.97 18.42
C MET A 248 -11.61 -21.47 19.05
N GLY A 249 -12.20 -20.40 18.53
CA GLY A 249 -13.50 -19.89 18.99
C GLY A 249 -14.63 -20.90 18.84
N ASN A 250 -14.60 -21.70 17.76
CA ASN A 250 -15.55 -22.80 17.59
C ASN A 250 -15.33 -23.92 18.62
N LEU A 251 -14.09 -24.25 18.95
CA LEU A 251 -13.75 -25.32 19.91
C LEU A 251 -14.18 -25.02 21.36
N VAL A 252 -14.43 -23.76 21.71
CA VAL A 252 -14.96 -23.36 23.05
C VAL A 252 -16.25 -24.11 23.40
N PHE A 253 -17.17 -24.24 22.44
CA PHE A 253 -18.45 -24.92 22.68
C PHE A 253 -18.31 -26.45 22.73
N ALA A 254 -17.23 -26.99 22.16
CA ALA A 254 -16.91 -28.41 22.26
C ALA A 254 -16.26 -28.78 23.61
N LEU A 255 -15.72 -27.78 24.34
CA LEU A 255 -15.11 -28.01 25.64
C LEU A 255 -16.19 -28.25 26.72
N PRO A 256 -16.11 -29.35 27.49
CA PRO A 256 -17.07 -29.64 28.55
C PRO A 256 -16.94 -28.63 29.70
N ALA A 257 -18.08 -28.26 30.29
CA ALA A 257 -18.14 -27.32 31.42
C ALA A 257 -17.37 -27.79 32.66
N GLU A 258 -17.21 -29.11 32.84
CA GLU A 258 -16.50 -29.74 33.96
C GLU A 258 -14.99 -29.39 33.98
N SER A 259 -14.42 -28.95 32.85
CA SER A 259 -13.00 -28.56 32.73
C SER A 259 -12.67 -27.28 33.51
N GLY A 260 -13.65 -26.41 33.80
CA GLY A 260 -13.44 -25.10 34.43
C GLY A 260 -12.79 -24.04 33.51
N GLU A 261 -12.00 -24.46 32.52
CA GLU A 261 -11.26 -23.55 31.61
C GLU A 261 -12.10 -22.90 30.50
N LYS A 262 -13.38 -23.28 30.39
CA LYS A 262 -14.27 -22.81 29.31
C LYS A 262 -14.43 -21.29 29.29
N MET A 263 -14.66 -20.67 30.45
CA MET A 263 -14.81 -19.22 30.55
C MET A 263 -13.50 -18.48 30.27
N SER A 264 -12.38 -19.02 30.76
CA SER A 264 -11.04 -18.48 30.51
C SER A 264 -10.74 -18.42 29.02
N LEU A 265 -10.93 -19.54 28.30
CA LEU A 265 -10.70 -19.63 26.86
C LEU A 265 -11.54 -18.62 26.06
N THR A 266 -12.83 -18.46 26.37
CA THR A 266 -13.70 -17.51 25.66
C THR A 266 -13.26 -16.06 25.85
N ILE A 267 -12.84 -15.68 27.06
CA ILE A 267 -12.37 -14.32 27.35
C ILE A 267 -11.03 -14.07 26.66
N THR A 268 -10.10 -15.03 26.67
CA THR A 268 -8.81 -14.89 25.97
C THR A 268 -8.99 -14.69 24.47
N ILE A 269 -9.93 -15.40 23.84
CA ILE A 269 -10.22 -15.25 22.41
C ILE A 269 -10.85 -13.89 22.11
N LEU A 270 -11.77 -13.41 22.95
CA LEU A 270 -12.33 -12.05 22.81
C LEU A 270 -11.23 -10.99 22.86
N LEU A 271 -10.35 -11.07 23.85
CA LEU A 271 -9.23 -10.13 24.00
C LEU A 271 -8.30 -10.19 22.78
N ALA A 272 -7.98 -11.39 22.30
CA ALA A 272 -7.14 -11.55 21.10
C ALA A 272 -7.76 -10.85 19.88
N TYR A 273 -9.07 -11.00 19.64
CA TYR A 273 -9.73 -10.29 18.54
C TYR A 273 -9.70 -8.78 18.68
N VAL A 274 -9.90 -8.25 19.90
CA VAL A 274 -9.81 -6.81 20.16
C VAL A 274 -8.40 -6.31 19.86
N VAL A 275 -7.36 -7.02 20.31
CA VAL A 275 -5.95 -6.66 20.02
C VAL A 275 -5.68 -6.67 18.51
N TYR A 276 -6.12 -7.70 17.78
CA TYR A 276 -5.95 -7.75 16.32
C TYR A 276 -6.66 -6.58 15.62
N LEU A 277 -7.89 -6.25 16.04
CA LEU A 277 -8.63 -5.12 15.50
C LEU A 277 -7.89 -3.79 15.76
N THR A 278 -7.34 -3.59 16.95
CA THR A 278 -6.54 -2.41 17.29
C THR A 278 -5.30 -2.29 16.41
N ILE A 279 -4.50 -3.37 16.28
CA ILE A 279 -3.29 -3.37 15.45
C ILE A 279 -3.60 -2.99 14.00
N ILE A 280 -4.70 -3.51 13.45
CA ILE A 280 -5.07 -3.22 12.06
C ILE A 280 -5.59 -1.78 11.93
N SER A 281 -6.40 -1.32 12.89
CA SER A 281 -6.91 0.05 12.91
C SER A 281 -5.81 1.11 13.06
N GLU A 282 -4.70 0.79 13.72
CA GLU A 282 -3.57 1.72 13.90
C GLU A 282 -2.77 1.94 12.61
N ASN A 283 -2.79 0.96 11.70
CA ASN A 283 -2.06 0.99 10.43
C ASN A 283 -2.90 1.52 9.26
N MET A 284 -4.22 1.66 9.44
CA MET A 284 -5.14 2.16 8.42
C MET A 284 -5.39 3.67 8.59
N PRO A 285 -5.69 4.40 7.50
CA PRO A 285 -6.12 5.79 7.59
C PRO A 285 -7.42 5.91 8.39
N GLN A 286 -7.51 6.96 9.21
CA GLN A 286 -8.70 7.29 9.99
C GLN A 286 -9.75 8.01 9.12
N THR A 287 -10.19 7.38 8.03
CA THR A 287 -11.19 7.94 7.12
C THR A 287 -12.45 7.09 7.08
N SER A 288 -13.61 7.73 6.95
CA SER A 288 -14.91 7.06 6.82
C SER A 288 -15.37 6.89 5.37
N ILE A 289 -14.55 7.30 4.40
CA ILE A 289 -14.89 7.25 2.97
C ILE A 289 -14.84 5.81 2.46
N HIS A 290 -13.75 5.11 2.79
CA HIS A 290 -13.53 3.72 2.39
C HIS A 290 -13.25 2.89 3.64
N ILE A 291 -14.21 2.06 4.03
CA ILE A 291 -14.06 1.14 5.16
C ILE A 291 -13.44 -0.16 4.66
N SER A 292 -12.41 -0.66 5.34
CA SER A 292 -11.80 -1.94 5.00
C SER A 292 -12.72 -3.12 5.31
N LEU A 293 -12.92 -4.00 4.32
CA LEU A 293 -13.68 -5.25 4.49
C LEU A 293 -13.10 -6.14 5.60
N LEU A 294 -11.77 -6.17 5.74
CA LEU A 294 -11.08 -6.91 6.80
C LEU A 294 -11.42 -6.37 8.20
N ALA A 295 -11.47 -5.04 8.36
CA ALA A 295 -11.82 -4.40 9.62
C ALA A 295 -13.30 -4.65 10.00
N VAL A 296 -14.20 -4.61 9.02
CA VAL A 296 -15.62 -4.98 9.21
C VAL A 296 -15.73 -6.43 9.66
N TYR A 297 -15.01 -7.36 9.01
CA TYR A 297 -15.00 -8.76 9.38
C TYR A 297 -14.50 -8.99 10.82
N LEU A 298 -13.40 -8.35 11.21
CA LEU A 298 -12.89 -8.44 12.58
C LEU A 298 -13.87 -7.86 13.60
N THR A 299 -14.55 -6.77 13.26
CA THR A 299 -15.61 -6.19 14.11
C THR A 299 -16.76 -7.18 14.31
N ILE A 300 -17.18 -7.89 13.26
CA ILE A 300 -18.18 -8.97 13.34
C ILE A 300 -17.67 -10.11 14.24
N LEU A 301 -16.41 -10.52 14.11
CA LEU A 301 -15.82 -11.55 14.98
C LEU A 301 -15.78 -11.13 16.45
N VAL A 302 -15.42 -9.88 16.76
CA VAL A 302 -15.48 -9.33 18.13
C VAL A 302 -16.91 -9.37 18.67
N ALA A 303 -17.90 -8.95 17.87
CA ALA A 303 -19.30 -8.98 18.28
C ALA A 303 -19.78 -10.42 18.53
N LEU A 304 -19.46 -11.36 17.64
CA LEU A 304 -19.78 -12.78 17.78
C LEU A 304 -19.09 -13.39 19.01
N SER A 305 -17.83 -13.06 19.27
CA SER A 305 -17.11 -13.50 20.45
C SER A 305 -17.72 -12.93 21.74
N SER A 306 -18.22 -11.69 21.72
CA SER A 306 -18.91 -11.09 22.87
C SER A 306 -20.22 -11.81 23.17
N VAL A 307 -21.00 -12.13 22.15
CA VAL A 307 -22.22 -12.95 22.29
C VAL A 307 -21.88 -14.35 22.82
N SER A 308 -20.77 -14.95 22.36
CA SER A 308 -20.29 -16.25 22.85
C SER A 308 -19.98 -16.25 24.35
N VAL A 309 -19.40 -15.17 24.90
CA VAL A 309 -19.17 -15.02 26.35
C VAL A 309 -20.49 -15.05 27.13
N ILE A 310 -21.52 -14.33 26.64
CA ILE A 310 -22.85 -14.28 27.28
C ILE A 310 -23.50 -15.67 27.26
N ILE A 311 -23.47 -16.35 26.11
CA ILE A 311 -24.02 -17.70 25.96
C ILE A 311 -23.27 -18.69 26.86
N THR A 312 -21.94 -18.65 26.88
CA THR A 312 -21.11 -19.53 27.72
C THR A 312 -21.43 -19.34 29.20
N THR A 313 -21.62 -18.10 29.65
CA THR A 313 -22.02 -17.79 31.03
C THR A 313 -23.39 -18.38 31.36
N LEU A 314 -24.34 -18.28 30.42
CA LEU A 314 -25.68 -18.88 30.58
C LEU A 314 -25.61 -20.41 30.64
N VAL A 315 -24.84 -21.04 29.77
CA VAL A 315 -24.63 -22.50 29.78
C VAL A 315 -24.00 -22.96 31.09
N LEU A 316 -22.96 -22.27 31.56
CA LEU A 316 -22.31 -22.59 32.84
C LEU A 316 -23.26 -22.41 34.03
N ARG A 317 -24.11 -21.37 34.01
CA ARG A 317 -25.14 -21.16 35.04
C ARG A 317 -26.19 -22.27 35.04
N LEU A 318 -26.61 -22.75 33.86
CA LEU A 318 -27.55 -23.87 33.75
C LEU A 318 -26.91 -25.20 34.16
N HIS A 319 -25.63 -25.40 33.85
CA HIS A 319 -24.90 -26.62 34.19
C HIS A 319 -24.75 -26.82 35.72
N HIS A 320 -24.55 -25.74 36.46
CA HIS A 320 -24.40 -25.76 37.93
C HIS A 320 -25.74 -25.60 38.68
N LYS A 321 -26.87 -25.63 37.98
CA LYS A 321 -28.19 -25.54 38.62
C LYS A 321 -28.54 -26.89 39.25
N ASP A 322 -29.07 -26.87 40.48
CA ASP A 322 -29.45 -28.09 41.20
C ASP A 322 -30.49 -28.93 40.43
N ASP A 323 -30.30 -30.25 40.47
CA ASP A 323 -31.18 -31.25 39.83
C ASP A 323 -32.57 -31.33 40.49
N SER A 324 -32.78 -30.64 41.62
CA SER A 324 -34.05 -30.57 42.35
C SER A 324 -35.11 -29.67 41.67
N ILE A 325 -34.70 -28.82 40.71
CA ILE A 325 -35.62 -27.93 39.99
C ILE A 325 -36.04 -28.61 38.69
N PRO A 326 -37.32 -28.99 38.49
CA PRO A 326 -37.75 -29.69 37.28
C PRO A 326 -37.60 -28.81 36.03
N VAL A 327 -37.11 -29.40 34.95
CA VAL A 327 -37.01 -28.73 33.63
C VAL A 327 -38.42 -28.49 33.08
N SER A 328 -38.64 -27.34 32.43
CA SER A 328 -39.91 -27.04 31.76
C SER A 328 -40.28 -28.13 30.74
N LYS A 329 -41.54 -28.57 30.73
CA LYS A 329 -42.06 -29.66 29.87
C LYS A 329 -41.73 -29.45 28.38
N GLY A 330 -41.69 -28.20 27.90
CA GLY A 330 -41.33 -27.88 26.52
C GLY A 330 -39.86 -28.17 26.18
N ILE A 331 -38.93 -27.81 27.08
CA ILE A 331 -37.49 -28.03 26.90
C ILE A 331 -37.16 -29.53 27.02
N GLY A 332 -37.82 -30.23 27.94
CA GLY A 332 -37.69 -31.68 28.08
C GLY A 332 -38.07 -32.46 26.83
N ASN A 333 -39.17 -32.08 26.16
CA ASN A 333 -39.61 -32.72 24.91
C ASN A 333 -38.62 -32.51 23.76
N VAL A 334 -38.02 -31.33 23.65
CA VAL A 334 -36.98 -31.04 22.63
C VAL A 334 -35.76 -31.92 22.86
N ILE A 335 -35.29 -32.05 24.10
CA ILE A 335 -34.11 -32.87 24.43
C ILE A 335 -34.38 -34.36 24.20
N LYS A 336 -35.58 -34.86 24.54
CA LYS A 336 -35.98 -36.25 24.26
C LYS A 336 -36.02 -36.53 22.75
N PHE A 337 -36.52 -35.59 21.95
CA PHE A 337 -36.48 -35.68 20.48
C PHE A 337 -35.04 -35.77 19.95
N PHE A 338 -34.13 -34.93 20.46
CA PHE A 338 -32.72 -34.96 20.06
C PHE A 338 -31.97 -36.23 20.54
N ARG A 339 -32.25 -36.76 21.74
CA ARG A 339 -31.72 -38.06 22.19
C ARG A 339 -32.13 -39.18 21.22
N SER A 340 -33.38 -39.15 20.74
CA SER A 340 -33.90 -40.11 19.75
C SER A 340 -33.16 -40.03 18.41
N CYS A 341 -32.86 -38.82 17.92
CA CYS A 341 -32.06 -38.61 16.71
C CYS A 341 -30.58 -39.04 16.86
N ARG A 342 -29.96 -38.81 18.04
CA ARG A 342 -28.56 -39.21 18.30
C ARG A 342 -28.40 -40.74 18.43
N ASN A 343 -29.37 -41.42 19.04
CA ASN A 343 -29.36 -42.88 19.21
C ASN A 343 -29.69 -43.68 17.94
N ARG A 344 -29.94 -43.02 16.80
CA ARG A 344 -30.08 -43.68 15.48
C ARG A 344 -28.74 -43.97 14.77
N SER A 345 -27.59 -43.55 15.34
CA SER A 345 -26.28 -44.06 14.89
C SER A 345 -26.09 -45.51 15.37
N PRO A 346 -25.54 -46.43 14.55
CA PRO A 346 -25.56 -47.86 14.82
C PRO A 346 -24.81 -48.19 16.12
N LYS A 347 -25.51 -48.82 17.07
CA LYS A 347 -24.91 -49.39 18.29
C LYS A 347 -23.97 -50.52 17.88
N ILE A 348 -22.67 -50.35 18.11
CA ILE A 348 -21.75 -51.50 18.19
C ILE A 348 -22.12 -52.25 19.46
N VAL A 349 -22.70 -53.44 19.28
CA VAL A 349 -23.06 -54.37 20.34
C VAL A 349 -21.76 -54.93 20.95
N ASN A 350 -21.39 -54.44 22.14
CA ASN A 350 -20.40 -55.11 22.97
C ASN A 350 -21.12 -56.00 23.99
N ILE A 351 -21.12 -57.32 23.71
CA ILE A 351 -21.55 -58.35 24.65
C ILE A 351 -20.41 -58.58 25.63
N GLN A 352 -20.54 -58.08 26.86
CA GLN A 352 -19.84 -58.69 28.00
C GLN A 352 -20.81 -59.08 29.11
N LYS A 353 -20.81 -60.40 29.30
CA LYS A 353 -21.38 -61.29 30.33
C LYS A 353 -21.97 -60.63 31.58
N LYS A 354 -23.26 -60.92 31.78
CA LYS A 354 -24.04 -60.79 33.01
C LYS A 354 -23.55 -61.82 34.03
N VAL A 355 -22.97 -61.39 35.16
CA VAL A 355 -22.87 -62.20 36.38
C VAL A 355 -24.05 -61.80 37.26
N VAL A 356 -24.90 -62.77 37.57
CA VAL A 356 -26.12 -62.59 38.37
C VAL A 356 -25.79 -62.87 39.83
N THR A 357 -26.00 -61.88 40.69
CA THR A 357 -26.21 -62.07 42.14
C THR A 357 -27.59 -61.49 42.51
N PRO A 358 -28.36 -62.13 43.41
CA PRO A 358 -29.75 -61.77 43.64
C PRO A 358 -29.83 -60.49 44.48
N VAL A 359 -30.53 -59.48 43.95
CA VAL A 359 -30.81 -58.20 44.62
C VAL A 359 -32.27 -58.19 45.07
N SER A 360 -32.52 -57.67 46.28
CA SER A 360 -33.84 -57.47 46.89
C SER A 360 -34.70 -56.48 46.09
N ARG A 361 -36.01 -56.79 46.03
CA ARG A 361 -37.04 -56.19 45.17
C ARG A 361 -37.30 -54.67 45.36
N GLU A 362 -36.78 -54.05 46.41
CA GLU A 362 -37.00 -52.61 46.70
C GLU A 362 -36.05 -51.66 45.95
N SER A 363 -35.00 -52.17 45.29
CA SER A 363 -34.01 -51.34 44.58
C SER A 363 -34.17 -51.32 43.04
N ILE A 364 -35.21 -52.00 42.52
CA ILE A 364 -35.43 -52.11 41.07
C ILE A 364 -36.26 -50.93 40.54
N ASP A 365 -37.13 -50.33 41.37
CA ASP A 365 -37.92 -49.16 40.94
C ASP A 365 -37.08 -47.87 40.88
N ASP A 366 -36.01 -47.74 41.68
CA ASP A 366 -35.10 -46.59 41.64
C ASP A 366 -34.13 -46.59 40.44
N ILE A 367 -33.87 -47.76 39.83
CA ILE A 367 -32.95 -47.88 38.68
C ILE A 367 -33.69 -47.68 37.35
N GLN A 368 -35.00 -47.94 37.31
CA GLN A 368 -35.79 -47.80 36.09
C GLN A 368 -36.23 -46.35 35.82
N ASP A 369 -36.29 -45.48 36.84
CA ASP A 369 -36.76 -44.09 36.74
C ASP A 369 -35.63 -43.05 36.47
N SER A 370 -34.35 -43.46 36.54
CA SER A 370 -33.22 -42.54 36.36
C SER A 370 -32.86 -42.25 34.90
N ASP A 371 -33.24 -43.11 33.95
CA ASP A 371 -32.85 -42.96 32.53
C ASP A 371 -33.77 -42.02 31.73
N ASP A 372 -34.95 -41.68 32.25
CA ASP A 372 -35.99 -40.91 31.55
C ASP A 372 -36.14 -39.45 32.02
N ASN A 373 -35.45 -39.08 33.10
CA ASN A 373 -35.48 -37.73 33.67
C ASN A 373 -34.39 -36.84 33.05
N VAL A 374 -34.83 -35.81 32.32
CA VAL A 374 -33.95 -34.84 31.66
C VAL A 374 -33.36 -33.89 32.70
N THR A 375 -32.03 -33.88 32.84
CA THR A 375 -31.32 -33.02 33.81
C THR A 375 -30.94 -31.66 33.20
N TRP A 376 -30.68 -30.65 34.02
CA TRP A 376 -30.16 -29.36 33.54
C TRP A 376 -28.78 -29.47 32.88
N LYS A 377 -28.00 -30.49 33.24
CA LYS A 377 -26.73 -30.84 32.58
C LYS A 377 -26.95 -31.32 31.14
N ASP A 378 -28.00 -32.10 30.88
CA ASP A 378 -28.38 -32.50 29.51
C ASP A 378 -28.81 -31.28 28.67
N VAL A 379 -29.56 -30.35 29.28
CA VAL A 379 -29.95 -29.07 28.64
C VAL A 379 -28.72 -28.26 28.27
N ALA A 380 -27.76 -28.09 29.19
CA ALA A 380 -26.51 -27.37 28.97
C ALA A 380 -25.67 -28.00 27.85
N ARG A 381 -25.52 -29.33 27.84
CA ARG A 381 -24.82 -30.06 26.78
C ARG A 381 -25.50 -29.91 25.41
N TRP A 382 -26.83 -29.93 25.38
CA TRP A 382 -27.56 -29.70 24.13
C TRP A 382 -27.37 -28.27 23.60
N LEU A 383 -27.45 -27.27 24.48
CA LEU A 383 -27.19 -25.87 24.12
C LEU A 383 -25.78 -25.71 23.55
N ASP A 384 -24.78 -26.32 24.18
CA ASP A 384 -23.39 -26.31 23.69
C ASP A 384 -23.27 -26.87 22.28
N VAL A 385 -23.86 -28.04 22.01
CA VAL A 385 -23.82 -28.66 20.67
C VAL A 385 -24.59 -27.82 19.65
N PHE A 386 -25.75 -27.26 20.03
CA PHE A 386 -26.55 -26.39 19.16
C PHE A 386 -25.77 -25.13 18.79
N PHE A 387 -25.22 -24.43 19.78
CA PHE A 387 -24.45 -23.21 19.56
C PHE A 387 -23.12 -23.48 18.86
N PHE A 388 -22.50 -24.65 19.06
CA PHE A 388 -21.34 -25.07 18.29
C PHE A 388 -21.65 -25.08 16.78
N TRP A 389 -22.70 -25.79 16.36
CA TRP A 389 -23.05 -25.86 14.94
C TRP A 389 -23.54 -24.52 14.38
N LEU A 390 -24.30 -23.75 15.17
CA LEU A 390 -24.75 -22.42 14.77
C LEU A 390 -23.56 -21.46 14.57
N TYR A 391 -22.62 -21.43 15.52
CA TYR A 391 -21.44 -20.58 15.47
C TYR A 391 -20.48 -21.01 14.36
N LEU A 392 -20.30 -22.31 14.14
CA LEU A 392 -19.52 -22.85 13.02
C LEU A 392 -20.13 -22.46 11.68
N LEU A 393 -21.45 -22.56 11.54
CA LEU A 393 -22.15 -22.14 10.32
C LEU A 393 -22.00 -20.63 10.08
N ILE A 394 -22.19 -19.79 11.10
CA ILE A 394 -22.05 -18.34 10.97
C ILE A 394 -20.60 -17.94 10.64
N THR A 395 -19.61 -18.51 11.32
CA THR A 395 -18.18 -18.18 11.09
C THR A 395 -17.68 -18.72 9.75
N SER A 396 -18.11 -19.91 9.34
CA SER A 396 -17.81 -20.45 8.01
C SER A 396 -18.46 -19.62 6.89
N LEU A 397 -19.72 -19.20 7.05
CA LEU A 397 -20.39 -18.34 6.09
C LEU A 397 -19.71 -16.96 5.99
N SER A 398 -19.40 -16.33 7.14
CA SER A 398 -18.76 -15.00 7.14
C SER A 398 -17.35 -15.02 6.54
N THR A 399 -16.56 -16.08 6.80
CA THR A 399 -15.24 -16.27 6.16
C THR A 399 -15.34 -16.50 4.66
N VAL A 400 -16.28 -17.34 4.20
CA VAL A 400 -16.48 -17.59 2.76
C VAL A 400 -16.93 -16.31 2.05
N VAL A 401 -17.90 -15.57 2.62
CA VAL A 401 -18.35 -14.30 2.05
C VAL A 401 -17.20 -13.29 1.96
N LEU A 402 -16.37 -13.16 3.01
CA LEU A 402 -15.20 -12.27 2.97
C LEU A 402 -14.21 -12.69 1.87
N LEU A 403 -13.85 -13.97 1.80
CA LEU A 403 -12.91 -14.46 0.79
C LEU A 403 -13.44 -14.25 -0.62
N MET A 404 -14.75 -14.43 -0.85
CA MET A 404 -15.37 -14.14 -2.14
C MET A 404 -15.29 -12.66 -2.47
N LEU A 405 -15.66 -11.77 -1.54
CA LEU A 405 -15.60 -10.31 -1.74
C LEU A 405 -14.17 -9.78 -1.94
N MET A 406 -13.16 -10.45 -1.40
CA MET A 406 -11.74 -10.08 -1.55
C MET A 406 -11.11 -10.61 -2.84
N LEU A 407 -11.69 -11.66 -3.45
CA LEU A 407 -11.17 -12.32 -4.66
C LEU A 407 -11.88 -11.88 -5.94
N THR A 408 -13.09 -11.30 -5.83
CA THR A 408 -13.76 -10.54 -6.90
C THR A 408 -13.17 -9.15 -7.03
#